data_AF-A0A2E5X1F2-F1
#
_entry.id   AF-A0A2E5X1F2-F1
#
_cell.length_a   1.000
_cell.length_b   1.000
_cell.length_c   1.000
_cell.angle_alpha   90.00
_cell.angle_beta   90.00
_cell.angle_gamma   90.00
#
_symmetry.space_group_name_H-M   'P 1'
#
loop_
_entity.id
_entity.type
_entity.pdbx_description
1 polymer ?
#
loop_
_entity_poly.entity_id
_entity_poly.type
_entity_poly.pdbx_seq_one_letter_code
_entity_poly.pdbx_strand_id
1 'polypeptide(L)'
;MKLLLLIAISSFSVFADSFDFECHGTDAVYVNSFSMEGSVDTQSRTITYDVETRSAGDNGLTSVNTEVVRNVTLERVTDPVTGDFLAYRAYSVDQNDDHVYVNILMNYPGQLASQIRDADGRVYLSNCKAL
;
A
#
# COMPACT_ATOMS: atom_id res chain seq x y z
N MET A 1 -48.79 25.12 -14.68
CA MET A 1 -47.66 24.40 -15.29
C MET A 1 -46.67 24.08 -14.17
N LYS A 2 -46.54 22.81 -13.79
CA LYS A 2 -45.66 22.35 -12.71
C LYS A 2 -44.26 22.08 -13.26
N LEU A 3 -43.28 22.62 -12.53
CA LEU A 3 -41.86 22.28 -12.44
C LEU A 3 -41.47 20.90 -12.97
N LEU A 4 -40.38 20.82 -13.73
CA LEU A 4 -39.44 19.69 -13.67
C LEU A 4 -38.03 20.20 -13.99
N LEU A 5 -37.38 20.61 -12.92
CA LEU A 5 -35.94 20.72 -12.75
C LEU A 5 -35.39 19.29 -12.81
N LEU A 6 -34.60 18.92 -13.82
CA LEU A 6 -33.74 17.74 -13.74
C LEU A 6 -32.29 18.17 -13.86
N ILE A 7 -31.70 18.31 -12.68
CA ILE A 7 -30.29 18.47 -12.42
C ILE A 7 -29.60 17.18 -12.90
N ALA A 8 -28.80 17.28 -13.96
CA ALA A 8 -27.83 16.25 -14.32
C ALA A 8 -26.64 16.35 -13.35
N ILE A 9 -26.79 15.79 -12.13
CA ILE A 9 -25.64 15.38 -11.33
C ILE A 9 -25.17 14.06 -11.96
N SER A 10 -24.36 14.15 -13.01
CA SER A 10 -23.53 13.04 -13.44
C SER A 10 -22.44 12.85 -12.38
N SER A 11 -22.81 12.11 -11.33
CA SER A 11 -21.99 11.09 -10.67
C SER A 11 -20.50 11.14 -11.00
N PHE A 12 -19.78 12.07 -10.38
CA PHE A 12 -18.38 11.84 -10.05
C PHE A 12 -18.37 10.75 -8.99
N SER A 13 -17.91 9.57 -9.38
CA SER A 13 -17.62 8.47 -8.47
C SER A 13 -16.60 8.99 -7.45
N VAL A 14 -17.08 9.29 -6.25
CA VAL A 14 -16.26 9.64 -5.10
C VAL A 14 -15.44 8.38 -4.80
N PHE A 15 -14.21 8.30 -5.31
CA PHE A 15 -13.21 7.47 -4.67
C PHE A 15 -13.16 7.93 -3.22
N ALA A 16 -13.14 7.01 -2.26
CA ALA A 16 -12.90 7.38 -0.88
C ALA A 16 -11.62 8.26 -0.85
N ASP A 17 -11.73 9.47 -0.31
CA ASP A 17 -10.66 10.47 -0.32
C ASP A 17 -9.38 9.91 0.30
N SER A 18 -9.55 9.01 1.26
CA SER A 18 -8.52 8.15 1.80
C SER A 18 -9.06 6.74 2.07
N PHE A 19 -8.17 5.78 2.22
CA PHE A 19 -8.48 4.45 2.77
C PHE A 19 -7.33 3.95 3.65
N ASP A 20 -7.68 3.14 4.64
CA ASP A 20 -6.73 2.51 5.53
C ASP A 20 -6.31 1.15 4.96
N PHE A 21 -5.14 0.68 5.37
CA PHE A 21 -4.63 -0.61 4.96
C PHE A 21 -3.81 -1.28 6.06
N GLU A 22 -3.73 -2.60 5.99
CA GLU A 22 -2.79 -3.39 6.76
C GLU A 22 -2.04 -4.36 5.84
N CYS A 23 -0.81 -4.66 6.20
CA CYS A 23 0.12 -5.51 5.50
C CYS A 23 0.77 -6.45 6.48
N HIS A 24 0.71 -7.76 6.21
CA HIS A 24 1.41 -8.76 7.01
C HIS A 24 2.13 -9.74 6.11
N GLY A 25 3.41 -9.94 6.38
CA GLY A 25 4.28 -10.82 5.64
C GLY A 25 5.25 -11.52 6.58
N THR A 26 5.31 -12.84 6.47
CA THR A 26 6.36 -13.64 7.12
C THR A 26 6.91 -14.57 6.07
N ASP A 27 8.17 -14.38 5.70
CA ASP A 27 8.88 -15.34 4.87
C ASP A 27 9.19 -16.57 5.72
N ALA A 28 8.54 -17.69 5.42
CA ALA A 28 8.67 -18.93 6.20
C ALA A 28 10.07 -19.57 6.11
N VAL A 29 10.89 -19.22 5.10
CA VAL A 29 12.19 -19.87 4.88
C VAL A 29 13.30 -19.14 5.64
N TYR A 30 13.21 -17.81 5.72
CA TYR A 30 14.24 -16.99 6.36
C TYR A 30 13.75 -16.28 7.63
N VAL A 31 12.45 -16.26 7.94
CA VAL A 31 11.88 -15.54 9.10
C VAL A 31 12.07 -14.03 9.02
N ASN A 32 12.31 -13.48 7.82
CA ASN A 32 12.11 -12.05 7.61
C ASN A 32 10.61 -11.78 7.78
N SER A 33 10.26 -10.84 8.65
CA SER A 33 8.86 -10.42 8.78
C SER A 33 8.72 -8.93 8.52
N PHE A 34 7.55 -8.59 8.03
CA PHE A 34 7.16 -7.24 7.70
C PHE A 34 5.70 -7.07 8.11
N SER A 35 5.45 -6.07 8.95
CA SER A 35 4.12 -5.62 9.32
C SER A 35 4.03 -4.13 9.04
N MET A 36 2.93 -3.70 8.42
CA MET A 36 2.69 -2.28 8.19
C MET A 36 1.21 -2.00 8.26
N GLU A 37 0.88 -0.88 8.88
CA GLU A 37 -0.47 -0.33 8.93
C GLU A 37 -0.40 1.14 8.59
N GLY A 38 -1.44 1.67 7.96
CA GLY A 38 -1.42 3.05 7.54
C GLY A 38 -2.63 3.45 6.73
N SER A 39 -2.51 4.63 6.13
CA SER A 39 -3.53 5.20 5.27
C SER A 39 -2.93 5.77 4.00
N VAL A 40 -3.72 5.72 2.93
CA VAL A 40 -3.43 6.38 1.67
C VAL A 40 -4.43 7.50 1.48
N ASP A 41 -3.94 8.73 1.33
CA ASP A 41 -4.72 9.86 0.85
C ASP A 41 -4.59 9.94 -0.68
N THR A 42 -5.71 9.69 -1.36
CA THR A 42 -5.74 9.62 -2.81
C THR A 42 -5.71 10.98 -3.48
N GLN A 43 -6.15 12.04 -2.79
CA GLN A 43 -6.13 13.41 -3.30
C GLN A 43 -4.73 14.00 -3.22
N SER A 44 -4.09 13.90 -2.06
CA SER A 44 -2.73 14.42 -1.86
C SER A 44 -1.65 13.49 -2.41
N ARG A 45 -2.02 12.24 -2.76
CA ARG A 45 -1.11 11.18 -3.23
C ARG A 45 -0.02 10.89 -2.21
N THR A 46 -0.46 10.79 -0.96
CA THR A 46 0.41 10.56 0.20
C THR A 46 0.06 9.22 0.82
N ILE A 47 1.08 8.49 1.26
CA ILE A 47 0.92 7.35 2.15
C ILE A 47 1.53 7.72 3.50
N THR A 48 0.80 7.43 4.57
CA THR A 48 1.28 7.54 5.95
C THR A 48 1.21 6.17 6.57
N TYR A 49 2.29 5.70 7.18
CA TYR A 49 2.32 4.35 7.72
C TYR A 49 3.28 4.17 8.90
N ASP A 50 2.96 3.18 9.71
CA ASP A 50 3.85 2.57 10.68
C ASP A 50 4.37 1.27 10.07
N VAL A 51 5.67 1.01 10.21
CA VAL A 51 6.30 -0.20 9.69
C VAL A 51 7.20 -0.84 10.72
N GLU A 52 7.03 -2.16 10.87
CA GLU A 52 7.94 -3.03 11.58
C GLU A 52 8.57 -4.00 10.58
N THR A 53 9.90 -4.02 10.54
CA THR A 53 10.67 -5.04 9.84
C THR A 53 11.48 -5.87 10.83
N ARG A 54 11.57 -7.16 10.58
CA ARG A 54 12.43 -8.07 11.33
C ARG A 54 13.30 -8.85 10.38
N SER A 55 14.59 -8.85 10.66
CA SER A 55 15.55 -9.65 9.91
C SER A 55 15.63 -11.10 10.40
N ALA A 56 15.94 -11.99 9.47
CA ALA A 56 16.18 -13.41 9.63
C ALA A 56 17.30 -13.76 10.64
N GLY A 57 17.14 -14.87 11.35
CA GLY A 57 18.18 -15.51 12.16
C GLY A 57 18.07 -15.26 13.67
N ASP A 58 18.89 -15.98 14.45
CA ASP A 58 18.83 -15.97 15.93
C ASP A 58 19.12 -14.59 16.55
N ASN A 59 19.82 -13.72 15.82
CA ASN A 59 20.09 -12.33 16.20
C ASN A 59 19.31 -11.32 15.32
N GLY A 60 18.18 -11.74 14.76
CA GLY A 60 17.32 -10.90 13.94
C GLY A 60 16.97 -9.60 14.64
N LEU A 61 17.42 -8.49 14.06
CA LEU A 61 17.09 -7.14 14.52
C LEU A 61 15.68 -6.79 14.05
N THR A 62 14.91 -6.19 14.96
CA THR A 62 13.64 -5.55 14.66
C THR A 62 13.88 -4.05 14.49
N SER A 63 13.38 -3.46 13.41
CA SER A 63 13.33 -2.02 13.19
C SER A 63 11.88 -1.57 13.17
N VAL A 64 11.59 -0.42 13.80
CA VAL A 64 10.26 0.16 13.88
C VAL A 64 10.36 1.62 13.49
N ASN A 65 9.59 2.01 12.47
CA ASN A 65 9.45 3.41 12.06
C ASN A 65 7.97 3.75 12.14
N THR A 66 7.65 4.85 12.82
CA THR A 66 6.28 5.33 13.00
C THR A 66 6.05 6.64 12.25
N GLU A 67 4.82 6.88 11.82
CA GLU A 67 4.36 8.09 11.14
C GLU A 67 5.23 8.43 9.90
N VAL A 68 5.64 7.41 9.15
CA VAL A 68 6.41 7.61 7.92
C VAL A 68 5.48 8.18 6.86
N VAL A 69 5.77 9.38 6.38
CA VAL A 69 4.96 10.08 5.37
C VAL A 69 5.72 10.12 4.06
N ARG A 70 5.07 9.69 2.97
CA ARG A 70 5.68 9.70 1.63
C ARG A 70 4.72 10.10 0.53
N ASN A 71 5.27 10.78 -0.47
CA ASN A 71 4.62 10.92 -1.76
C ASN A 71 4.63 9.56 -2.48
N VAL A 72 3.49 9.20 -3.06
CA VAL A 72 3.30 7.96 -3.81
C VAL A 72 2.71 8.23 -5.19
N THR A 73 3.03 7.36 -6.13
CA THR A 73 2.18 7.19 -7.30
C THR A 73 1.14 6.14 -6.97
N LEU A 74 -0.12 6.52 -7.18
CA LEU A 74 -1.28 5.65 -7.00
C LEU A 74 -1.75 5.13 -8.35
N GLU A 75 -1.94 3.82 -8.45
CA GLU A 75 -2.40 3.14 -9.66
C GLU A 75 -3.55 2.19 -9.31
N ARG A 76 -4.60 2.20 -10.13
CA ARG A 76 -5.64 1.18 -10.10
C ARG A 76 -5.23 0.06 -11.05
N VAL A 77 -4.97 -1.12 -10.51
CA VAL A 77 -4.57 -2.30 -11.28
C VAL A 77 -5.83 -3.03 -11.75
N THR A 78 -5.89 -3.32 -13.04
CA THR A 78 -7.02 -4.01 -13.69
C THR A 78 -6.52 -5.20 -14.49
N ASP A 79 -7.38 -6.19 -14.67
CA ASP A 79 -7.10 -7.32 -15.55
C ASP A 79 -7.05 -6.83 -17.01
N PRO A 80 -5.96 -7.09 -17.75
CA PRO A 80 -5.80 -6.57 -19.11
C PRO A 80 -6.74 -7.24 -20.13
N VAL A 81 -7.34 -8.37 -19.79
CA VAL A 81 -8.24 -9.14 -20.65
C VAL A 81 -9.70 -8.83 -20.30
N THR A 82 -10.07 -8.86 -19.02
CA THR A 82 -11.47 -8.67 -18.59
C THR A 82 -11.79 -7.22 -18.22
N GLY A 83 -10.79 -6.41 -17.90
CA GLY A 83 -10.97 -5.05 -17.38
C GLY A 83 -11.41 -4.99 -15.91
N ASP A 84 -11.50 -6.15 -15.25
CA ASP A 84 -11.93 -6.22 -13.86
C ASP A 84 -10.91 -5.58 -12.92
N PHE A 85 -11.39 -5.02 -11.82
CA PHE A 85 -10.52 -4.48 -10.79
C PHE A 85 -9.78 -5.61 -10.07
N LEU A 86 -8.45 -5.49 -10.00
CA LEU A 86 -7.60 -6.45 -9.31
C LEU A 86 -7.09 -5.90 -7.98
N ALA A 87 -6.54 -4.69 -7.97
CA ALA A 87 -5.86 -4.15 -6.80
C ALA A 87 -5.67 -2.64 -6.87
N TYR A 88 -5.43 -2.03 -5.71
CA TYR A 88 -4.85 -0.68 -5.62
C TYR A 88 -3.35 -0.78 -5.35
N ARG A 89 -2.56 0.00 -6.08
CA ARG A 89 -1.12 0.06 -5.91
C ARG A 89 -0.70 1.45 -5.42
N ALA A 90 0.07 1.49 -4.34
CA ALA A 90 0.78 2.68 -3.90
C ALA A 90 2.30 2.42 -3.99
N TYR A 91 3.02 3.22 -4.80
CA TYR A 91 4.47 3.07 -4.95
C TYR A 91 5.21 4.37 -4.61
N SER A 92 6.31 4.24 -3.87
CA SER A 92 7.24 5.32 -3.55
C SER A 92 8.70 4.85 -3.62
N VAL A 93 9.59 5.76 -4.03
CA VAL A 93 11.05 5.59 -4.00
C VAL A 93 11.64 6.83 -3.34
N ASP A 94 12.24 6.68 -2.17
CA ASP A 94 12.97 7.76 -1.48
C ASP A 94 14.34 7.27 -1.05
N GLN A 95 15.39 7.74 -1.71
CA GLN A 95 16.75 7.29 -1.48
C GLN A 95 17.37 7.83 -0.17
N ASN A 96 16.68 8.74 0.52
CA ASN A 96 17.16 9.34 1.77
C ASN A 96 16.55 8.70 3.02
N ASP A 97 15.67 7.72 2.85
CA ASP A 97 15.00 6.99 3.92
C ASP A 97 15.56 5.57 4.05
N ASP A 98 15.58 5.04 5.27
CA ASP A 98 15.93 3.66 5.59
C ASP A 98 15.10 2.64 4.81
N HIS A 99 13.89 2.99 4.36
CA HIS A 99 13.06 2.14 3.50
C HIS A 99 13.02 2.64 2.04
N VAL A 100 14.13 2.55 1.29
CA VAL A 100 14.30 3.15 -0.05
C VAL A 100 13.16 2.89 -1.05
N TYR A 101 12.52 1.71 -1.01
CA TYR A 101 11.44 1.34 -1.93
C TYR A 101 10.21 0.87 -1.17
N VAL A 102 9.03 1.37 -1.54
CA VAL A 102 7.73 0.93 -1.04
C VAL A 102 6.81 0.67 -2.23
N ASN A 103 6.23 -0.52 -2.29
CA ASN A 103 5.26 -0.92 -3.31
C ASN A 103 4.18 -1.79 -2.68
N ILE A 104 3.07 -1.15 -2.34
CA ILE A 104 1.96 -1.78 -1.64
C ILE A 104 0.87 -2.11 -2.66
N LEU A 105 0.58 -3.39 -2.84
CA LEU A 105 -0.49 -3.90 -3.68
C LEU A 105 -1.60 -4.45 -2.77
N MET A 106 -2.74 -3.76 -2.73
CA MET A 106 -3.85 -4.07 -1.83
C MET A 106 -4.95 -4.85 -2.54
N ASN A 107 -5.61 -5.74 -1.79
CA ASN A 107 -6.72 -6.58 -2.24
C ASN A 107 -6.31 -7.61 -3.30
N TYR A 108 -5.05 -8.07 -3.25
CA TYR A 108 -4.54 -9.15 -4.10
C TYR A 108 -4.31 -10.43 -3.28
N PRO A 109 -5.38 -11.18 -2.95
CA PRO A 109 -5.33 -12.27 -1.98
C PRO A 109 -4.46 -13.45 -2.45
N GLY A 110 -3.67 -13.99 -1.53
CA GLY A 110 -2.94 -15.24 -1.73
C GLY A 110 -1.56 -15.11 -2.37
N GLN A 111 -1.08 -13.89 -2.65
CA GLN A 111 0.29 -13.66 -3.11
C GLN A 111 0.97 -12.59 -2.23
N LEU A 112 2.22 -12.84 -1.84
CA LEU A 112 3.08 -11.85 -1.18
C LEU A 112 3.55 -10.80 -2.21
N ALA A 113 2.62 -10.01 -2.73
CA ALA A 113 2.84 -9.11 -3.87
C ALA A 113 3.29 -7.71 -3.45
N SER A 114 3.07 -7.34 -2.18
CA SER A 114 3.55 -6.07 -1.63
C SER A 114 4.99 -6.21 -1.18
N GLN A 115 5.77 -5.15 -1.34
CA GLN A 115 7.20 -5.15 -1.11
C GLN A 115 7.67 -3.85 -0.48
N ILE A 116 8.60 -3.96 0.45
CA ILE A 116 9.50 -2.86 0.80
C ILE A 116 10.96 -3.28 0.64
N ARG A 117 11.83 -2.32 0.38
CA ARG A 117 13.28 -2.52 0.40
C ARG A 117 13.94 -1.48 1.29
N ASP A 118 14.82 -1.92 2.16
CA ASP A 118 15.62 -1.03 3.00
C ASP A 118 16.88 -0.50 2.29
N ALA A 119 17.58 0.43 2.94
CA ALA A 119 18.83 1.02 2.45
C ALA A 119 19.98 0.00 2.30
N ASP A 120 19.93 -1.10 3.08
CA ASP A 120 20.85 -2.23 2.96
C ASP A 120 20.52 -3.16 1.78
N GLY A 121 19.44 -2.87 1.05
CA GLY A 121 18.99 -3.63 -0.12
C GLY A 121 18.18 -4.88 0.24
N ARG A 122 17.86 -5.10 1.52
CA ARG A 122 17.04 -6.24 1.93
C ARG A 122 15.59 -6.01 1.53
N VAL A 123 14.96 -7.09 1.10
CA VAL A 123 13.60 -7.08 0.57
C VAL A 123 12.69 -7.83 1.53
N TYR A 124 11.58 -7.19 1.88
CA TYR A 124 10.51 -7.80 2.65
C TYR A 124 9.24 -7.83 1.80
N LEU A 125 8.50 -8.93 1.89
CA LEU A 125 7.29 -9.16 1.12
C LEU A 125 6.10 -9.38 2.06
N SER A 126 4.92 -8.90 1.68
CA SER A 126 3.68 -9.11 2.42
C SER A 126 2.46 -9.26 1.52
N ASN A 127 1.38 -9.72 2.15
CA ASN A 127 0.03 -9.54 1.63
C ASN A 127 -0.58 -8.31 2.32
N CYS A 128 -1.20 -7.43 1.53
CA CYS A 128 -1.87 -6.24 2.05
C CYS A 128 -3.35 -6.22 1.67
N LYS A 129 -4.18 -5.74 2.59
CA LYS A 129 -5.61 -5.53 2.37
C LYS A 129 -5.97 -4.09 2.70
N ALA A 130 -6.89 -3.52 1.91
CA ALA A 130 -7.56 -2.29 2.30
C ALA A 130 -8.61 -2.62 3.38
N LEU A 131 -8.82 -1.71 4.32
CA LEU A 131 -9.76 -1.84 5.44
C LEU A 131 -11.10 -1.16 5.16
#